data_AF-A0ABD2XIL3-F1
#
_entry.id   AF-A0ABD2XIL3-F1
#
_cell.length_a   1.000
_cell.length_b   1.000
_cell.length_c   1.000
_cell.angle_alpha   90.00
_cell.angle_beta   90.00
_cell.angle_gamma   90.00
#
_symmetry.space_group_name_H-M   'P 1'
#
loop_
_entity.id
_entity.type
_entity.pdbx_description
1 polymer ?
#
loop_
_entity_poly.entity_id
_entity_poly.type
_entity_poly.pdbx_seq_one_letter_code
_entity_poly.pdbx_strand_id
1 'polypeptide(L)'
;MLANRSPVFSAMFQIAMKEKRGNIVEIEDLSAVAVEGMLSFIYTNKVLIDIDTVADLLKASDKYEIIDLKNFCGQFLAGALDIQNCVRIISNAELFNKQELKVSAINFIVSKNEEIYQMEDTHESAESQTDLYMGITKSCFKFLHMMRDYSGLGLVNSK
;
A
#
# COMPACT_ATOMS: atom_id res chain seq x y z
N MET A 1 26.18 -0.30 3.38
CA MET A 1 24.92 -0.95 3.82
C MET A 1 23.72 -0.33 3.14
N LEU A 2 23.46 0.98 3.28
CA LEU A 2 22.37 1.66 2.56
C LEU A 2 22.41 1.48 1.03
N ALA A 3 23.56 1.76 0.40
CA ALA A 3 23.76 1.58 -1.05
C ALA A 3 23.50 0.15 -1.56
N ASN A 4 23.67 -0.86 -0.70
CA ASN A 4 23.46 -2.27 -1.07
C ASN A 4 21.99 -2.68 -0.94
N ARG A 5 21.21 -1.95 -0.13
CA ARG A 5 19.80 -2.24 0.17
C ARG A 5 18.84 -1.32 -0.57
N SER A 6 19.36 -0.29 -1.24
CA SER A 6 18.59 0.70 -2.00
C SER A 6 19.42 1.17 -3.20
N PRO A 7 18.98 0.87 -4.43
CA PRO A 7 19.58 1.40 -5.65
C PRO A 7 19.60 2.95 -5.66
N VAL A 8 18.56 3.58 -5.12
CA VAL A 8 18.45 5.04 -5.01
C VAL A 8 19.53 5.61 -4.11
N PHE A 9 19.75 5.04 -2.91
CA PHE A 9 20.88 5.45 -2.06
C PHE A 9 22.23 5.19 -2.74
N SER A 10 22.38 4.09 -3.48
CA SER A 10 23.60 3.83 -4.26
C SER A 10 23.89 4.94 -5.26
N ALA A 11 22.88 5.35 -6.04
CA ALA A 11 22.99 6.43 -7.00
C ALA A 11 23.27 7.78 -6.31
N MET A 12 22.55 8.09 -5.23
CA MET A 12 22.74 9.32 -4.46
C MET A 12 24.17 9.45 -3.94
N PHE A 13 24.75 8.38 -3.37
CA PHE A 13 26.13 8.43 -2.87
C PHE A 13 27.16 8.55 -3.99
N GLN A 14 26.94 7.92 -5.14
CA GLN A 14 27.82 8.08 -6.29
C GLN A 14 27.82 9.53 -6.81
N ILE A 15 26.66 10.18 -6.83
CA ILE A 15 26.52 11.58 -7.24
C ILE A 15 27.18 12.51 -6.20
N ALA A 16 26.88 12.33 -4.91
CA ALA A 16 27.45 13.15 -3.84
C ALA A 16 28.99 13.10 -3.80
N MET A 17 29.58 11.91 -4.02
CA MET A 17 31.03 11.76 -4.15
C MET A 17 31.60 12.50 -5.37
N LYS A 18 30.90 12.50 -6.50
CA LYS A 18 31.31 13.23 -7.72
C LYS A 18 31.22 14.74 -7.54
N GLU A 19 30.20 15.23 -6.86
CA GLU A 19 29.96 16.67 -6.67
C GLU A 19 30.71 17.28 -5.47
N LYS A 20 31.44 16.45 -4.68
CA LYS A 20 32.10 16.86 -3.42
C LYS A 20 31.15 17.57 -2.42
N ARG A 21 29.84 17.31 -2.48
CA ARG A 21 28.81 17.95 -1.62
C ARG A 21 28.82 17.47 -0.14
N GLY A 22 29.89 16.82 0.31
CA GLY A 22 29.93 16.15 1.62
C GLY A 22 29.09 14.87 1.66
N ASN A 23 29.20 14.10 2.74
CA ASN A 23 28.46 12.85 2.94
C ASN A 23 27.04 13.08 3.49
N ILE A 24 26.38 14.17 3.08
CA ILE A 24 25.07 14.58 3.58
C ILE A 24 24.03 14.35 2.48
N VAL A 25 22.91 13.72 2.85
CA VAL A 25 21.74 13.52 1.98
C VAL A 25 20.54 14.16 2.66
N GLU A 26 19.93 15.13 2.01
CA GLU A 26 18.73 15.81 2.50
C GLU A 26 17.47 15.08 2.01
N ILE A 27 16.50 14.88 2.90
CA ILE A 27 15.23 14.20 2.63
C ILE A 27 14.12 15.13 3.13
N GLU A 28 13.39 15.76 2.22
CA GLU A 28 12.39 16.78 2.54
C GLU A 28 10.94 16.29 2.39
N ASP A 29 10.72 15.18 1.67
CA ASP A 29 9.39 14.73 1.24
C ASP A 29 8.87 13.51 2.02
N LEU A 30 9.57 13.13 3.09
CA LEU A 30 9.21 12.06 4.01
C LEU A 30 9.16 12.59 5.45
N SER A 31 8.24 12.05 6.23
CA SER A 31 8.18 12.32 7.67
C SER A 31 9.39 11.71 8.39
N ALA A 32 9.80 12.32 9.50
CA ALA A 32 10.91 11.80 10.31
C ALA A 32 10.70 10.35 10.74
N VAL A 33 9.46 9.99 11.08
CA VAL A 33 9.05 8.63 11.45
C VAL A 33 9.26 7.65 10.30
N ALA A 34 8.91 8.03 9.07
CA ALA A 34 9.11 7.17 7.89
C ALA A 34 10.60 6.94 7.62
N VAL A 35 11.41 7.99 7.73
CA VAL A 35 12.87 7.90 7.55
C VAL A 35 13.49 7.02 8.63
N GLU A 36 13.11 7.22 9.89
CA GLU A 36 13.60 6.42 11.01
C GLU A 36 13.21 4.94 10.86
N GLY A 37 11.96 4.65 10.50
CA GLY A 37 11.49 3.30 10.24
C GLY A 37 12.24 2.63 9.07
N MET A 38 12.44 3.37 7.98
CA MET A 38 13.21 2.91 6.83
C MET A 38 14.66 2.58 7.20
N LEU A 39 15.35 3.48 7.91
CA LEU A 39 16.73 3.27 8.34
C LEU A 39 16.82 2.08 9.31
N SER A 40 15.93 2.02 10.30
CA SER A 40 15.85 0.90 11.24
C SER A 40 15.72 -0.43 10.52
N PHE A 41 14.86 -0.50 9.50
CA PHE A 41 14.70 -1.70 8.69
C PHE A 41 15.97 -2.04 7.90
N ILE A 42 16.62 -1.06 7.25
CA ILE A 42 17.86 -1.30 6.50
C ILE A 42 18.96 -1.89 7.40
N TYR A 43 19.08 -1.41 8.63
CA TYR A 43 20.14 -1.83 9.55
C TYR A 43 19.82 -3.12 10.33
N THR A 44 18.55 -3.39 10.62
CA THR A 44 18.15 -4.46 11.55
C THR A 44 17.19 -5.49 10.96
N ASN A 45 16.63 -5.24 9.77
CA ASN A 45 15.47 -5.92 9.18
C ASN A 45 14.23 -5.93 10.11
N LYS A 46 14.14 -4.97 11.04
CA LYS A 46 12.99 -4.79 11.95
C LYS A 46 12.49 -3.37 11.83
N VAL A 47 11.17 -3.21 11.93
CA VAL A 47 10.50 -1.92 11.99
C VAL A 47 9.24 -2.03 12.83
N LEU A 48 8.97 -1.02 13.63
CA LEU A 48 7.69 -0.84 14.30
C LEU A 48 6.77 -0.09 13.35
N ILE A 49 5.61 -0.68 13.07
CA ILE A 49 4.67 -0.17 12.08
C ILE A 49 3.25 -0.21 12.65
N ASP A 50 2.45 0.76 12.27
CA ASP A 50 1.04 0.90 12.64
C ASP A 50 0.20 1.23 11.40
N ILE A 51 -1.12 1.06 11.47
CA ILE A 51 -2.06 1.31 10.36
C ILE A 51 -2.03 2.77 9.88
N ASP A 52 -1.65 3.69 10.76
CA ASP A 52 -1.55 5.11 10.44
C ASP A 52 -0.16 5.50 9.90
N THR A 53 0.88 4.73 10.21
CA THR A 53 2.26 5.03 9.78
C THR A 53 2.73 4.20 8.58
N VAL A 54 2.05 3.08 8.29
CA VAL A 54 2.38 2.17 7.18
C VAL A 54 2.33 2.83 5.81
N ALA A 55 1.45 3.80 5.59
CA ALA A 55 1.34 4.50 4.30
C ALA A 55 2.59 5.34 4.01
N ASP A 56 3.09 6.07 5.01
CA ASP A 56 4.32 6.85 4.92
C ASP A 56 5.53 5.93 4.72
N LEU A 57 5.57 4.80 5.41
CA LEU A 57 6.64 3.82 5.28
C LEU A 57 6.60 3.11 3.91
N LEU A 58 5.42 2.84 3.36
CA LEU A 58 5.23 2.37 2.00
C LEU A 58 5.79 3.38 0.99
N LYS A 59 5.44 4.66 1.14
CA LYS A 59 5.97 5.75 0.31
C LYS A 59 7.49 5.81 0.35
N ALA A 60 8.08 5.72 1.55
CA ALA A 60 9.53 5.69 1.70
C ALA A 60 10.15 4.46 1.02
N SER A 61 9.58 3.27 1.25
CA SER A 61 10.07 2.02 0.67
C SER A 61 9.99 1.98 -0.85
N ASP A 62 8.96 2.59 -1.43
CA ASP A 62 8.79 2.69 -2.88
C ASP A 62 9.78 3.70 -3.47
N LYS A 63 9.86 4.91 -2.89
CA LYS A 63 10.76 5.97 -3.33
C LYS A 63 12.23 5.54 -3.32
N TYR A 64 12.66 4.83 -2.27
CA TYR A 64 14.04 4.38 -2.12
C TYR A 64 14.26 2.96 -2.65
N GLU A 65 13.26 2.36 -3.30
CA GLU A 65 13.32 1.03 -3.92
C GLU A 65 13.78 -0.08 -2.94
N ILE A 66 13.29 -0.04 -1.71
CA ILE A 66 13.58 -1.04 -0.68
C ILE A 66 12.47 -2.09 -0.73
N ILE A 67 12.64 -3.03 -1.67
CA ILE A 67 11.63 -4.05 -2.00
C ILE A 67 11.19 -4.87 -0.79
N ASP A 68 12.13 -5.28 0.06
CA ASP A 68 11.85 -6.07 1.26
C ASP A 68 10.95 -5.33 2.26
N LEU A 69 11.20 -4.03 2.45
CA LEU A 69 10.38 -3.18 3.31
C LEU A 69 8.99 -2.98 2.71
N LYS A 70 8.91 -2.74 1.40
CA LYS A 70 7.63 -2.61 0.68
C LYS A 70 6.80 -3.90 0.80
N ASN A 71 7.45 -5.06 0.77
CA ASN A 71 6.84 -6.37 0.98
C ASN A 71 6.35 -6.55 2.41
N PHE A 72 7.18 -6.22 3.38
CA PHE A 72 6.81 -6.24 4.80
C PHE A 72 5.58 -5.38 5.09
N CYS A 73 5.54 -4.14 4.60
CA CYS A 73 4.38 -3.26 4.77
C CYS A 73 3.11 -3.85 4.13
N GLY A 74 3.23 -4.46 2.95
CA GLY A 74 2.10 -5.12 2.29
C GLY A 74 1.54 -6.30 3.08
N GLN A 75 2.42 -7.11 3.69
CA GLN A 75 2.01 -8.24 4.54
C GLN A 75 1.36 -7.76 5.84
N PHE A 76 1.90 -6.70 6.46
CA PHE A 76 1.29 -6.08 7.62
C PHE A 76 -0.14 -5.61 7.31
N LEU A 77 -0.33 -4.89 6.18
CA LEU A 77 -1.66 -4.46 5.75
C LEU A 77 -2.62 -5.61 5.49
N ALA A 78 -2.15 -6.71 4.89
CA ALA A 78 -2.99 -7.89 4.68
C ALA A 78 -3.47 -8.51 6.00
N GLY A 79 -2.59 -8.56 7.01
CA GLY A 79 -2.93 -9.07 8.35
C GLY A 79 -3.78 -8.12 9.19
N ALA A 80 -3.74 -6.82 8.89
CA ALA A 80 -4.49 -5.78 9.59
C ALA A 80 -5.84 -5.42 8.93
N LEU A 81 -6.30 -6.21 7.96
CA LEU A 81 -7.56 -5.96 7.25
C LEU A 81 -8.75 -5.95 8.20
N ASP A 82 -9.50 -4.84 8.16
CA ASP A 82 -10.72 -4.62 8.93
C ASP A 82 -11.72 -3.78 8.11
N ILE A 83 -13.01 -3.87 8.45
CA ILE A 83 -14.09 -3.13 7.78
C ILE A 83 -13.81 -1.63 7.80
N GLN A 84 -13.29 -1.10 8.92
CA GLN A 84 -13.02 0.33 9.06
C GLN A 84 -11.82 0.82 8.24
N ASN A 85 -10.87 -0.05 7.90
CA ASN A 85 -9.63 0.32 7.21
C ASN A 85 -9.51 -0.24 5.78
N CYS A 86 -10.41 -1.13 5.37
CA CYS A 86 -10.33 -1.86 4.10
C CYS A 86 -10.22 -0.94 2.88
N VAL A 87 -10.96 0.18 2.86
CA VAL A 87 -10.92 1.15 1.76
C VAL A 87 -9.56 1.86 1.70
N ARG A 88 -9.02 2.29 2.85
CA ARG A 88 -7.65 2.85 2.93
C ARG A 88 -6.61 1.85 2.44
N ILE A 89 -6.75 0.58 2.81
CA ILE A 89 -5.84 -0.49 2.40
C ILE A 89 -5.92 -0.73 0.89
N ILE A 90 -7.12 -0.74 0.29
CA ILE A 90 -7.29 -0.86 -1.16
C ILE A 90 -6.64 0.32 -1.88
N SER A 91 -6.87 1.55 -1.42
CA SER A 91 -6.26 2.75 -2.02
C SER A 91 -4.74 2.70 -1.95
N ASN A 92 -4.16 2.30 -0.82
CA ASN A 92 -2.72 2.10 -0.69
C ASN A 92 -2.21 0.97 -1.61
N ALA A 93 -2.96 -0.13 -1.72
CA ALA A 93 -2.60 -1.23 -2.58
C ALA A 93 -2.61 -0.84 -4.07
N GLU A 94 -3.56 0.00 -4.50
CA GLU A 94 -3.55 0.59 -5.85
C GLU A 94 -2.37 1.53 -6.04
N LEU A 95 -2.14 2.47 -5.11
CA LEU A 95 -1.09 3.49 -5.21
C LEU A 95 0.31 2.87 -5.32
N PHE A 96 0.59 1.82 -4.53
CA PHE A 96 1.90 1.19 -4.47
C PHE A 96 2.01 -0.08 -5.31
N ASN A 97 1.04 -0.33 -6.20
CA ASN A 97 0.98 -1.48 -7.11
C ASN A 97 1.10 -2.85 -6.42
N LYS A 98 0.39 -3.03 -5.29
CA LYS A 98 0.29 -4.27 -4.51
C LYS A 98 -0.98 -5.04 -4.88
N GLN A 99 -1.02 -5.63 -6.07
CA GLN A 99 -2.25 -6.25 -6.61
C GLN A 99 -2.79 -7.40 -5.75
N GLU A 100 -1.93 -8.23 -5.17
CA GLU A 100 -2.36 -9.33 -4.30
C GLU A 100 -3.07 -8.82 -3.04
N LEU A 101 -2.53 -7.76 -2.41
CA LEU A 101 -3.16 -7.10 -1.27
C LEU A 101 -4.51 -6.51 -1.65
N LYS A 102 -4.58 -5.88 -2.83
CA LYS A 102 -5.83 -5.31 -3.35
C LYS A 102 -6.91 -6.39 -3.52
N VAL A 103 -6.58 -7.49 -4.17
CA VAL A 103 -7.50 -8.61 -4.40
C VAL A 103 -7.95 -9.21 -3.07
N SER A 104 -7.02 -9.42 -2.13
CA SER A 104 -7.33 -9.93 -0.79
C SER A 104 -8.28 -8.99 -0.03
N ALA A 105 -8.02 -7.68 -0.06
CA ALA A 105 -8.85 -6.68 0.59
C ALA A 105 -10.26 -6.60 -0.04
N ILE A 106 -10.37 -6.67 -1.37
CA ILE A 106 -11.67 -6.70 -2.06
C ILE A 106 -12.45 -7.96 -1.67
N ASN A 107 -11.81 -9.14 -1.69
CA ASN A 107 -12.46 -10.38 -1.29
C ASN A 107 -12.94 -10.35 0.16
N PHE A 108 -12.17 -9.72 1.06
CA PHE A 108 -12.58 -9.51 2.45
C PHE A 108 -13.84 -8.63 2.54
N ILE A 109 -13.92 -7.54 1.77
CA ILE A 109 -15.12 -6.68 1.76
C ILE A 109 -16.33 -7.44 1.22
N VAL A 110 -16.16 -8.18 0.13
CA VAL A 110 -17.24 -8.96 -0.47
C VAL A 110 -17.77 -10.03 0.50
N SER A 111 -16.89 -10.68 1.27
CA SER A 111 -17.33 -11.67 2.26
C SER A 111 -17.99 -11.04 3.49
N LYS A 112 -17.72 -9.76 3.78
CA LYS A 112 -18.29 -8.99 4.88
C LYS A 112 -19.50 -8.14 4.49
N ASN A 113 -19.97 -8.27 3.25
CA ASN A 113 -21.01 -7.42 2.69
C ASN A 113 -22.31 -7.44 3.52
N GLU A 114 -22.76 -8.62 4.00
CA GLU A 114 -23.95 -8.70 4.86
C GLU A 114 -23.76 -7.99 6.21
N GLU A 115 -22.59 -8.12 6.85
CA GLU A 115 -22.28 -7.42 8.10
C GLU A 115 -22.24 -5.89 7.89
N ILE A 116 -21.73 -5.43 6.75
CA ILE A 116 -21.69 -4.01 6.38
C ILE A 116 -23.11 -3.46 6.17
N TYR A 117 -23.97 -4.19 5.46
CA TYR A 117 -25.38 -3.81 5.28
C TYR A 117 -26.15 -3.70 6.60
N GLN A 118 -25.87 -4.58 7.57
CA GLN A 118 -26.55 -4.57 8.87
C GLN A 118 -26.04 -3.45 9.81
N MET A 119 -24.80 -2.98 9.63
CA MET A 119 -24.28 -1.83 10.39
C MET A 119 -24.95 -0.51 9.96
N GLU A 120 -25.30 -0.37 8.68
CA GLU A 120 -25.94 0.84 8.11
C GLU A 120 -27.34 1.09 8.70
N ASP A 121 -28.09 0.03 9.02
CA ASP A 121 -29.45 0.11 9.57
C ASP A 121 -29.47 0.60 11.04
N THR A 122 -28.30 0.66 11.71
CA THR A 122 -28.19 1.00 13.14
C THR A 122 -27.67 2.42 13.42
N HIS A 123 -27.19 3.16 12.42
CA HIS A 123 -26.63 4.51 12.64
C HIS A 123 -27.13 5.54 11.61
N GLU A 124 -28.04 6.39 12.09
CA GLU A 124 -28.52 7.61 11.43
C GLU A 124 -27.42 8.71 11.48
N SER A 125 -26.34 8.56 10.71
CA SER A 125 -25.37 9.66 10.47
C SER A 125 -24.66 9.49 9.13
N ALA A 126 -25.08 10.30 8.15
CA ALA A 126 -25.06 9.97 6.72
C ALA A 126 -23.93 10.60 5.88
N GLU A 127 -22.83 11.08 6.47
CA GLU A 127 -21.77 11.74 5.67
C GLU A 127 -20.48 10.92 5.53
N SER A 128 -19.92 10.35 6.61
CA SER A 128 -18.67 9.56 6.51
C SER A 128 -18.88 8.11 6.04
N GLN A 129 -20.06 7.53 6.27
CA GLN A 129 -20.37 6.15 5.85
C GLN A 129 -20.63 6.05 4.34
N THR A 130 -21.16 7.11 3.74
CA THR A 130 -21.43 7.21 2.29
C THR A 130 -20.14 7.14 1.47
N ASP A 131 -19.05 7.76 1.92
CA ASP A 131 -17.75 7.68 1.25
C ASP A 131 -17.14 6.29 1.33
N LEU A 132 -17.31 5.59 2.46
CA LEU A 132 -16.89 4.21 2.63
C LEU A 132 -17.70 3.29 1.69
N TYR A 133 -19.03 3.41 1.69
CA TYR A 133 -19.92 2.62 0.82
C TYR A 133 -19.71 2.93 -0.66
N MET A 134 -19.48 4.19 -1.03
CA MET A 134 -19.17 4.60 -2.40
C MET A 134 -17.78 4.11 -2.81
N GLY A 135 -16.80 4.12 -1.90
CA GLY A 135 -15.48 3.53 -2.09
C GLY A 135 -15.53 2.02 -2.29
N ILE A 136 -16.35 1.32 -1.49
CA ILE A 136 -16.64 -0.11 -1.62
C ILE A 136 -17.35 -0.39 -2.95
N THR A 137 -18.43 0.32 -3.26
CA THR A 137 -19.22 0.14 -4.48
C THR A 137 -18.38 0.42 -5.73
N LYS A 138 -17.55 1.48 -5.72
CA LYS A 138 -16.62 1.79 -6.79
C LYS A 138 -15.53 0.72 -6.94
N SER A 139 -15.01 0.21 -5.81
CA SER A 139 -14.02 -0.88 -5.82
C SER A 139 -14.61 -2.18 -6.37
N CYS A 140 -15.81 -2.55 -5.92
CA CYS A 140 -16.57 -3.70 -6.41
C CYS A 140 -16.94 -3.56 -7.89
N PHE A 141 -17.40 -2.39 -8.34
CA PHE A 141 -17.72 -2.15 -9.76
C PHE A 141 -16.47 -2.23 -10.64
N LYS A 142 -15.34 -1.67 -10.19
CA LYS A 142 -14.05 -1.76 -10.88
C LYS A 142 -13.53 -3.20 -10.92
N PHE A 143 -13.74 -3.98 -9.86
CA PHE A 143 -13.40 -5.40 -9.81
C PHE A 143 -14.29 -6.24 -10.75
N LEU A 144 -15.59 -5.97 -10.81
CA LEU A 144 -16.51 -6.61 -11.76
C LEU A 144 -16.15 -6.31 -13.22
N HIS A 145 -15.73 -5.06 -13.51
CA HIS A 145 -15.20 -4.70 -14.82
C HIS A 145 -13.88 -5.44 -15.13
N MET A 146 -12.95 -5.51 -14.17
CA MET A 146 -11.67 -6.22 -14.32
C MET A 146 -11.87 -7.74 -14.54
N MET A 147 -12.84 -8.35 -13.86
CA MET A 147 -13.20 -9.77 -14.06
C MET A 147 -13.86 -10.01 -15.42
N ARG A 148 -14.68 -9.06 -15.90
CA ARG A 148 -15.28 -9.11 -17.25
C ARG A 148 -14.19 -9.06 -18.34
N ASP A 149 -13.17 -8.22 -18.16
CA ASP A 149 -12.05 -8.12 -19.10
C ASP A 149 -11.17 -9.40 -19.08
N TYR A 150 -11.00 -10.04 -17.91
CA TYR A 150 -10.32 -11.34 -17.78
C TYR A 150 -11.07 -12.49 -18.48
N SER A 151 -12.40 -12.51 -18.42
CA SER A 151 -13.21 -13.48 -19.18
C SER A 151 -13.19 -13.24 -20.71
N GLY A 152 -12.83 -12.03 -21.16
CA GLY A 152 -12.70 -11.69 -22.58
C GLY A 152 -11.39 -12.16 -23.23
N LEU A 153 -10.37 -12.50 -22.45
CA LEU A 153 -9.06 -12.98 -22.94
C LEU A 153 -8.90 -14.52 -22.91
N GLY A 154 -9.95 -15.25 -22.48
CA GLY A 154 -9.88 -16.69 -22.21
C GLY A 154 -10.61 -17.62 -23.18
N LEU A 155 -11.22 -17.15 -24.28
CA LEU A 155 -11.91 -18.02 -25.25
C LEU A 155 -11.83 -17.50 -26.69
N VAL A 156 -10.63 -17.34 -27.25
CA VAL A 156 -10.44 -17.46 -28.70
C VAL A 156 -9.13 -18.19 -28.97
N ASN A 157 -9.24 -19.29 -29.73
CA ASN A 157 -8.22 -20.24 -30.24
C ASN A 157 -7.95 -21.46 -29.34
N SER A 158 -8.08 -22.71 -29.80
CA SER A 158 -8.37 -23.23 -31.15
C SER A 158 -8.90 -24.66 -31.00
N LYS A 159 -9.90 -25.00 -31.83
CA LYS A 159 -10.08 -26.39 -32.30
C LYS A 159 -8.92 -26.79 -33.21
#